data_AF-A0A3E0QDF2-F1
#
_entry.id   AF-A0A3E0QDF2-F1
#
_cell.length_a   1.000
_cell.length_b   1.000
_cell.length_c   1.000
_cell.angle_alpha   90.00
_cell.angle_beta   90.00
_cell.angle_gamma   90.00
#
_symmetry.space_group_name_H-M   'P 1'
#
loop_
_entity.id
_entity.type
_entity.pdbx_description
1 polymer ?
#
loop_
_entity_poly.entity_id
_entity_poly.type
_entity_poly.pdbx_seq_one_letter_code
_entity_poly.pdbx_strand_id
1 'polypeptide(L)'
;MSFKCGIVGLPNVGKSTLFNALTNSSKAQAANFPFCTIDPNVGVVPVPDERLSKLSKVSNSKKVINTTISFVDIAGLVKGASKGEGLGNKFLSHIREVDAVIHMIRCFDSDDIQNVNPDVNPVRDLEIIETEMMLADLESIQKRLEKNNKKNVDEEQLKILEIALDCINNDKDISVLKTQFDTKQLNQSGLLSIKQKIYVCNVDEQSVQNGNKYTNDFIEKFGNENTLIVSADIENQINELPAEEKKNYMEM
;
A
#
# COMPACT_ATOMS: atom_id res chain seq x y z
N MET A 1 -14.73 -0.63 12.09
CA MET A 1 -13.84 0.27 11.34
C MET A 1 -13.78 -0.25 9.91
N SER A 2 -13.76 0.63 8.90
CA SER A 2 -13.54 0.21 7.51
C SER A 2 -12.10 -0.29 7.35
N PHE A 3 -11.91 -1.30 6.49
CA PHE A 3 -10.59 -1.81 6.13
C PHE A 3 -9.77 -0.71 5.45
N LYS A 4 -8.53 -0.48 5.91
CA LYS A 4 -7.65 0.59 5.43
C LYS A 4 -6.47 0.04 4.62
N CYS A 5 -6.30 0.54 3.41
CA CYS A 5 -5.14 0.28 2.56
C CYS A 5 -4.25 1.52 2.48
N GLY A 6 -3.00 1.42 2.89
CA GLY A 6 -2.02 2.51 2.76
C GLY A 6 -1.25 2.40 1.44
N ILE A 7 -1.27 3.46 0.63
CA ILE A 7 -0.49 3.55 -0.61
C ILE A 7 0.90 4.09 -0.25
N VAL A 8 1.94 3.29 -0.47
CA VAL A 8 3.34 3.62 -0.19
C VAL A 8 4.18 3.50 -1.45
N GLY A 9 5.33 4.14 -1.48
CA GLY A 9 6.19 4.17 -2.66
C GLY A 9 7.19 5.32 -2.58
N LEU A 10 8.29 5.23 -3.31
CA LEU A 10 9.27 6.31 -3.40
C LEU A 10 8.63 7.61 -3.93
N PRO A 11 9.27 8.78 -3.77
CA PRO A 11 8.81 10.01 -4.42
C PRO A 11 8.60 9.81 -5.93
N ASN A 12 7.59 10.48 -6.48
CA ASN A 12 7.32 10.57 -7.92
C ASN A 12 6.99 9.26 -8.67
N VAL A 13 6.60 8.20 -7.96
CA VAL A 13 6.16 6.92 -8.59
C VAL A 13 4.69 6.92 -9.06
N GLY A 14 3.96 8.04 -8.91
CA GLY A 14 2.54 8.14 -9.29
C GLY A 14 1.53 7.86 -8.17
N LYS A 15 1.93 7.89 -6.89
CA LYS A 15 1.05 7.64 -5.73
C LYS A 15 -0.20 8.52 -5.71
N SER A 16 -0.02 9.84 -5.75
CA SER A 16 -1.15 10.78 -5.66
C SER A 16 -2.01 10.74 -6.91
N THR A 17 -1.44 10.43 -8.09
CA THR A 17 -2.20 10.19 -9.32
C THR A 17 -3.13 8.99 -9.18
N LEU A 18 -2.63 7.84 -8.70
CA LEU A 18 -3.46 6.67 -8.46
C LEU A 18 -4.49 6.92 -7.35
N PHE A 19 -4.10 7.60 -6.26
CA PHE A 19 -5.03 7.95 -5.18
C PHE A 19 -6.19 8.82 -5.69
N ASN A 20 -5.88 9.83 -6.52
CA ASN A 20 -6.88 10.67 -7.14
C ASN A 20 -7.78 9.88 -8.10
N ALA A 21 -7.21 8.96 -8.89
CA ALA A 21 -8.01 8.10 -9.76
C ALA A 21 -8.98 7.22 -8.95
N LEU A 22 -8.54 6.62 -7.85
CA LEU A 22 -9.39 5.81 -6.97
C LEU A 22 -10.49 6.63 -6.28
N THR A 23 -10.18 7.87 -5.89
CA THR A 23 -11.09 8.73 -5.12
C THR A 23 -12.03 9.57 -5.97
N ASN A 24 -11.67 9.89 -7.22
CA ASN A 24 -12.52 10.63 -8.16
C ASN A 24 -13.43 9.70 -9.00
N SER A 25 -12.99 8.46 -9.27
CA SER A 25 -13.81 7.44 -9.97
C SER A 25 -15.08 7.10 -9.19
N SER A 26 -14.98 7.15 -7.87
CA SER A 26 -16.11 7.10 -6.96
C SER A 26 -16.47 8.54 -6.62
N LYS A 27 -17.75 8.90 -6.49
CA LYS A 27 -18.14 10.18 -5.87
C LYS A 27 -17.84 10.13 -4.36
N ALA A 28 -16.62 9.75 -3.99
CA ALA A 28 -16.17 9.63 -2.62
C ALA A 28 -16.23 11.03 -2.03
N GLN A 29 -17.00 11.16 -0.95
CA GLN A 29 -16.93 12.36 -0.15
C GLN A 29 -15.53 12.37 0.46
N ALA A 30 -14.61 13.11 -0.17
CA ALA A 30 -13.39 13.56 0.48
C ALA A 30 -13.83 14.39 1.69
N ALA A 31 -14.01 13.73 2.83
CA ALA A 31 -14.23 14.41 4.08
C ALA A 31 -12.89 15.02 4.46
N ASN A 32 -12.65 16.26 4.03
CA ASN A 32 -11.61 17.09 4.60
C ASN A 32 -11.95 17.26 6.09
N PHE A 33 -11.34 16.46 6.95
CA PHE A 33 -11.32 16.76 8.39
C PHE A 33 -10.43 18.00 8.55
N PRO A 34 -11.01 19.16 8.87
CA PRO A 34 -10.32 20.41 8.65
C PRO A 34 -9.50 20.77 9.90
N PHE A 35 -8.41 20.06 10.19
CA PHE A 35 -7.34 20.58 11.05
C PHE A 35 -5.98 19.92 10.73
N CYS A 36 -5.08 20.75 10.19
CA CYS A 36 -3.62 20.63 10.15
C CYS A 36 -2.97 19.68 9.13
N THR A 37 -1.98 20.25 8.44
CA THR A 37 -1.11 19.78 7.35
C THR A 37 -0.14 18.64 7.73
N ILE A 38 -0.57 17.64 8.51
CA ILE A 38 0.27 16.52 8.97
C ILE A 38 -0.36 15.14 8.71
N ASP A 39 -1.67 15.05 8.53
CA ASP A 39 -2.36 13.77 8.35
C ASP A 39 -2.44 13.32 6.88
N PRO A 40 -2.34 12.01 6.59
CA PRO A 40 -2.40 11.49 5.23
C PRO A 40 -3.78 11.69 4.61
N ASN A 41 -3.84 11.84 3.28
CA ASN A 41 -5.13 11.94 2.59
C ASN A 41 -5.87 10.60 2.71
N VAL A 42 -7.14 10.64 3.12
CA VAL A 42 -7.98 9.45 3.24
C VAL A 42 -9.15 9.53 2.27
N GLY A 43 -9.26 8.52 1.41
CA GLY A 43 -10.34 8.34 0.46
C GLY A 43 -11.20 7.13 0.81
N VAL A 44 -12.52 7.23 0.70
CA VAL A 44 -13.43 6.09 0.95
C VAL A 44 -14.08 5.67 -0.36
N VAL A 45 -13.74 4.48 -0.84
CA VAL A 45 -14.17 3.97 -2.15
C VAL A 45 -15.15 2.81 -1.95
N PRO A 46 -16.34 2.84 -2.60
CA PRO A 46 -17.27 1.72 -2.58
C PRO A 46 -16.71 0.55 -3.37
N VAL A 47 -16.84 -0.67 -2.85
CA VAL A 47 -16.43 -1.89 -3.55
C VAL A 47 -17.50 -2.24 -4.58
N PRO A 48 -17.18 -2.29 -5.88
CA PRO A 48 -18.12 -2.73 -6.90
C PRO A 48 -18.53 -4.19 -6.66
N ASP A 49 -19.84 -4.45 -6.61
CA ASP A 49 -20.37 -5.80 -6.41
C ASP A 49 -21.63 -6.01 -7.25
N GLU A 50 -21.51 -6.79 -8.32
CA GLU A 50 -22.64 -7.11 -9.20
C GLU A 50 -23.79 -7.84 -8.49
N ARG A 51 -23.49 -8.58 -7.40
CA ARG A 51 -24.49 -9.33 -6.65
C ARG A 51 -25.47 -8.37 -5.98
N LEU A 52 -24.99 -7.25 -5.46
CA LEU A 52 -25.84 -6.21 -4.89
C LEU A 52 -26.77 -5.60 -5.95
N SER A 53 -26.24 -5.35 -7.15
CA SER A 53 -27.04 -4.86 -8.28
C SER A 53 -28.14 -5.85 -8.70
N LYS A 54 -27.83 -7.14 -8.75
CA LYS A 54 -28.80 -8.21 -9.05
C LYS A 54 -29.87 -8.32 -7.96
N LEU A 55 -29.48 -8.32 -6.69
CA LEU A 55 -30.41 -8.38 -5.55
C LEU A 55 -31.33 -7.17 -5.51
N SER A 56 -30.79 -5.96 -5.72
CA SER A 56 -31.59 -4.72 -5.74
C SER A 56 -32.68 -4.74 -6.80
N LYS A 57 -32.44 -5.36 -7.96
CA LYS A 57 -33.44 -5.54 -9.02
C LYS A 57 -34.55 -6.50 -8.59
N VAL A 58 -34.21 -7.58 -7.88
CA VAL A 58 -35.18 -8.57 -7.40
C VAL A 58 -36.05 -8.00 -6.28
N SER A 59 -35.44 -7.29 -5.32
CA SER A 59 -36.15 -6.72 -4.18
C SER A 59 -36.82 -5.37 -4.46
N ASN A 60 -36.59 -4.77 -5.63
CA ASN A 60 -36.97 -3.39 -5.96
C ASN A 60 -36.50 -2.38 -4.90
N SER A 61 -35.27 -2.55 -4.39
CA SER A 61 -34.71 -1.66 -3.37
C SER A 61 -34.55 -0.24 -3.89
N LYS A 62 -34.97 0.75 -3.10
CA LYS A 62 -34.84 2.19 -3.43
C LYS A 62 -33.39 2.68 -3.45
N LYS A 63 -32.48 1.98 -2.77
CA LYS A 63 -31.07 2.34 -2.63
C LYS A 63 -30.21 1.09 -2.55
N VAL A 64 -29.07 1.12 -3.22
CA VAL A 64 -27.99 0.15 -3.07
C VAL A 64 -26.91 0.78 -2.20
N ILE A 65 -26.44 0.05 -1.19
CA ILE A 65 -25.36 0.48 -0.29
C ILE A 65 -24.23 -0.54 -0.42
N ASN A 66 -23.14 -0.13 -1.06
CA ASN A 66 -21.94 -0.94 -1.19
C ASN A 66 -21.16 -0.94 0.12
N THR A 67 -20.42 -2.02 0.38
CA THR A 67 -19.34 -1.98 1.36
C THR A 67 -18.24 -1.03 0.88
N THR A 68 -17.45 -0.48 1.79
CA THR A 68 -16.42 0.51 1.47
C THR A 68 -15.04 0.06 1.96
N ILE A 69 -14.01 0.49 1.23
CA ILE A 69 -12.60 0.39 1.62
C ILE A 69 -12.05 1.81 1.75
N SER A 70 -11.20 2.03 2.74
CA SER A 70 -10.50 3.28 2.94
C SER A 70 -9.09 3.19 2.33
N PHE A 71 -8.74 4.10 1.44
CA PHE A 71 -7.40 4.27 0.94
C PHE A 71 -6.73 5.44 1.66
N VAL A 72 -5.46 5.28 2.00
CA VAL A 72 -4.66 6.29 2.71
C VAL A 72 -3.44 6.60 1.86
N ASP A 73 -3.31 7.83 1.36
CA ASP A 73 -2.10 8.28 0.63
C ASP A 73 -1.00 8.58 1.65
N ILE A 74 -0.03 7.69 1.76
CA ILE A 74 1.11 7.85 2.66
C ILE A 74 2.23 8.51 1.86
N ALA A 75 2.70 9.66 2.33
CA ALA A 75 3.69 10.41 1.56
C ALA A 75 4.99 9.62 1.33
N GLY A 76 5.74 10.03 0.30
CA GLY A 76 6.84 9.26 -0.24
C GLY A 76 7.92 8.91 0.79
N LEU A 77 8.21 7.62 0.92
CA LEU A 77 9.29 7.14 1.76
C LEU A 77 10.62 7.36 1.04
N VAL A 78 11.62 7.90 1.74
CA VAL A 78 12.99 8.03 1.24
C VAL A 78 13.94 7.24 2.13
N LYS A 79 15.10 6.88 1.60
CA LYS A 79 16.17 6.22 2.36
C LYS A 79 16.52 7.04 3.61
N GLY A 80 16.66 6.36 4.75
CA GLY A 80 16.92 6.98 6.04
C GLY A 80 15.66 7.37 6.82
N ALA A 81 14.47 6.96 6.39
CA ALA A 81 13.23 7.22 7.12
C ALA A 81 13.25 6.70 8.57
N SER A 82 13.92 5.57 8.80
CA SER A 82 14.12 4.97 10.12
C SER A 82 15.12 5.71 11.02
N LYS A 83 15.97 6.61 10.49
CA LYS A 83 17.06 7.26 11.25
C LYS A 83 16.62 8.42 12.17
N GLY A 84 15.33 8.68 12.28
CA GLY A 84 14.80 9.58 13.32
C GLY A 84 14.89 11.08 13.02
N GLU A 85 15.18 11.50 11.79
CA GLU A 85 15.15 12.92 11.37
C GLU A 85 13.72 13.52 11.26
N GLY A 86 12.74 12.89 11.91
CA GLY A 86 11.41 13.42 12.17
C GLY A 86 10.35 13.15 11.10
N LEU A 87 10.67 13.22 9.81
CA LEU A 87 9.68 13.02 8.74
C LEU A 87 9.42 11.53 8.44
N GLY A 88 10.48 10.72 8.34
CA GLY A 88 10.40 9.29 8.05
C GLY A 88 9.60 8.48 9.07
N ASN A 89 9.82 8.75 10.37
CA ASN A 89 9.10 8.08 11.45
C ASN A 89 7.59 8.37 11.43
N LYS A 90 7.17 9.57 10.99
CA LYS A 90 5.75 9.89 10.83
C LYS A 90 5.10 9.05 9.72
N PHE A 91 5.78 8.86 8.59
CA PHE A 91 5.29 7.98 7.53
C PHE A 91 5.14 6.55 8.01
N LEU A 92 6.15 6.02 8.70
CA LEU A 92 6.10 4.66 9.26
C LEU A 92 4.98 4.50 10.29
N SER A 93 4.67 5.52 11.10
CA SER A 93 3.51 5.49 11.99
C SER A 93 2.18 5.38 11.23
N HIS A 94 2.01 6.09 10.12
CA HIS A 94 0.80 5.97 9.29
C HIS A 94 0.68 4.58 8.65
N ILE A 95 1.81 3.95 8.27
CA ILE A 95 1.79 2.57 7.79
C ILE A 95 1.34 1.61 8.91
N ARG A 96 1.70 1.87 10.18
CA ARG A 96 1.22 1.04 11.31
C ARG A 96 -0.30 1.08 11.46
N GLU A 97 -0.94 2.19 11.11
CA GLU A 97 -2.39 2.44 11.25
C GLU A 97 -3.28 1.84 10.14
N VAL A 98 -2.69 1.31 9.06
CA VAL A 98 -3.43 0.66 7.96
C VAL A 98 -3.44 -0.86 8.12
N ASP A 99 -4.40 -1.54 7.51
CA ASP A 99 -4.55 -3.00 7.57
C ASP A 99 -3.73 -3.71 6.47
N ALA A 100 -3.56 -3.06 5.32
CA ALA A 100 -2.76 -3.55 4.19
C ALA A 100 -1.96 -2.42 3.53
N VAL A 101 -0.91 -2.79 2.80
CA VAL A 101 0.01 -1.86 2.13
C VAL A 101 -0.04 -2.10 0.62
N ILE A 102 -0.21 -1.02 -0.14
CA ILE A 102 -0.14 -1.00 -1.61
C ILE A 102 1.18 -0.33 -1.98
N HIS A 103 2.13 -1.11 -2.46
CA HIS A 103 3.43 -0.63 -2.92
C HIS A 103 3.32 -0.14 -4.35
N MET A 104 3.27 1.17 -4.54
CA MET A 104 3.42 1.81 -5.84
C MET A 104 4.89 1.79 -6.26
N ILE A 105 5.13 1.15 -7.39
CA ILE A 105 6.46 0.91 -7.94
C ILE A 105 6.52 1.52 -9.33
N ARG A 106 7.56 2.30 -9.60
CA ARG A 106 7.74 2.90 -10.92
C ARG A 106 8.32 1.87 -11.89
N CYS A 107 7.63 1.66 -12.99
CA CYS A 107 8.00 0.78 -14.09
C CYS A 107 7.90 1.54 -15.43
N PHE A 108 8.26 2.82 -15.48
CA PHE A 108 8.28 3.62 -16.71
C PHE A 108 9.41 4.66 -16.69
N ASP A 109 9.95 4.98 -17.86
CA ASP A 109 10.93 6.05 -18.04
C ASP A 109 10.23 7.41 -18.21
N SER A 110 10.87 8.46 -17.73
CA SER A 110 10.35 9.83 -17.86
C SER A 110 11.48 10.82 -17.61
N ASP A 111 11.72 11.70 -18.57
CA ASP A 111 12.74 12.75 -18.49
C ASP A 111 12.29 13.92 -17.59
N ASP A 112 10.97 14.09 -17.42
CA ASP A 112 10.38 15.19 -16.64
C ASP A 112 10.36 14.95 -15.12
N ILE A 113 10.71 13.74 -14.67
CA ILE A 113 10.62 13.37 -13.25
C ILE A 113 12.00 13.44 -12.60
N GLN A 114 12.17 14.37 -11.65
CA GLN A 114 13.33 14.37 -10.75
C GLN A 114 13.28 13.14 -9.84
N ASN A 115 14.26 12.25 -9.98
CA ASN A 115 14.28 10.98 -9.28
C ASN A 115 15.28 10.99 -8.13
N VAL A 116 14.92 10.25 -7.06
CA VAL A 116 15.84 9.97 -5.95
C VAL A 116 17.02 9.12 -6.44
N ASN A 117 16.72 8.16 -7.33
CA ASN A 117 17.71 7.32 -8.00
C ASN A 117 17.81 7.69 -9.49
N PRO A 118 19.01 7.71 -10.09
CA PRO A 118 19.20 8.15 -11.47
C PRO A 118 18.56 7.23 -12.52
N ASP A 119 18.44 5.93 -12.21
CA ASP A 119 17.87 4.89 -13.07
C ASP A 119 16.59 4.29 -12.46
N VAL A 120 15.68 3.81 -13.32
CA VAL A 120 14.48 3.09 -12.89
C VAL A 120 14.85 1.64 -12.54
N ASN A 121 14.62 1.25 -11.29
CA ASN A 121 14.86 -0.12 -10.84
C ASN A 121 13.78 -0.53 -9.82
N PRO A 122 12.69 -1.16 -10.28
CA PRO A 122 11.54 -1.57 -9.45
C PRO A 122 11.95 -2.40 -8.24
N VAL A 123 12.89 -3.32 -8.44
CA VAL A 123 13.36 -4.26 -7.42
C VAL A 123 14.10 -3.52 -6.30
N ARG A 124 15.09 -2.71 -6.67
CA ARG A 124 15.86 -1.90 -5.72
C ARG A 124 14.95 -0.94 -4.96
N ASP A 125 14.02 -0.31 -5.66
CA ASP A 125 13.15 0.71 -5.09
C ASP A 125 12.18 0.10 -4.05
N LEU A 126 11.67 -1.11 -4.29
CA LEU A 126 10.90 -1.86 -3.29
C LEU A 126 11.78 -2.27 -2.10
N GLU A 127 12.98 -2.81 -2.35
CA GLU A 127 13.91 -3.24 -1.30
C GLU A 127 14.30 -2.10 -0.35
N ILE A 128 14.44 -0.86 -0.85
CA ILE A 128 14.67 0.32 -0.02
C ILE A 128 13.52 0.49 0.98
N ILE A 129 12.27 0.41 0.51
CA ILE A 129 11.09 0.61 1.36
C ILE A 129 10.97 -0.52 2.40
N GLU A 130 11.13 -1.76 1.96
CA GLU A 130 11.09 -2.93 2.84
C GLU A 130 12.19 -2.89 3.91
N THR A 131 13.40 -2.47 3.53
CA THR A 131 14.51 -2.31 4.48
C THR A 131 14.18 -1.28 5.55
N GLU A 132 13.61 -0.12 5.18
CA GLU A 132 13.22 0.90 6.16
C GLU A 132 12.10 0.41 7.09
N MET A 133 11.13 -0.36 6.58
CA MET A 133 10.09 -1.00 7.40
C MET A 133 10.69 -2.01 8.38
N MET A 134 11.62 -2.85 7.92
CA MET A 134 12.33 -3.83 8.76
C MET A 134 13.18 -3.17 9.83
N LEU A 135 13.89 -2.08 9.51
CA LEU A 135 14.70 -1.33 10.48
C LEU A 135 13.83 -0.71 11.58
N ALA A 136 12.68 -0.16 11.21
CA ALA A 136 11.73 0.42 12.16
C ALA A 136 11.06 -0.66 13.03
N ASP A 137 10.83 -1.85 12.48
CA ASP A 137 10.38 -3.00 13.27
C ASP A 137 11.47 -3.48 14.22
N LEU A 138 12.72 -3.59 13.78
CA LEU A 138 13.87 -3.97 14.62
C LEU A 138 14.01 -3.03 15.83
N GLU A 139 13.98 -1.72 15.61
CA GLU A 139 14.03 -0.73 16.70
C GLU A 139 12.85 -0.89 17.67
N SER A 140 11.64 -1.08 17.14
CA SER A 140 10.43 -1.29 17.94
C SER A 140 10.49 -2.59 18.75
N ILE A 141 10.92 -3.68 18.13
CA ILE A 141 11.04 -5.00 18.77
C ILE A 141 12.07 -4.94 19.89
N GLN A 142 13.26 -4.37 19.63
CA GLN A 142 14.31 -4.25 20.64
C GLN A 142 13.82 -3.49 21.87
N LYS A 143 13.17 -2.34 21.69
CA LYS A 143 12.58 -1.56 22.79
C LYS A 143 11.54 -2.36 23.59
N ARG A 144 10.65 -3.09 22.92
CA ARG A 144 9.61 -3.89 23.60
C ARG A 144 10.18 -5.11 24.33
N LEU A 145 11.29 -5.68 23.84
CA LEU A 145 11.97 -6.83 24.45
C LEU A 145 12.97 -6.44 25.54
N GLU A 146 13.17 -5.16 25.84
CA GLU A 146 13.93 -4.74 27.03
C GLU A 146 13.27 -5.26 28.33
N LYS A 147 14.07 -5.69 29.31
CA LYS A 147 13.59 -6.33 30.56
C LYS A 147 12.50 -5.52 31.29
N ASN A 148 12.56 -4.20 31.23
CA ASN A 148 11.60 -3.32 31.88
C ASN A 148 10.24 -3.28 31.13
N ASN A 149 10.25 -3.48 29.81
CA ASN A 149 9.08 -3.38 28.95
C ASN A 149 8.41 -4.73 28.72
N LYS A 150 9.16 -5.85 28.77
CA LYS A 150 8.61 -7.21 28.60
C LYS A 150 7.42 -7.52 29.51
N LYS A 151 7.37 -6.95 30.72
CA LYS A 151 6.28 -7.18 31.69
C LYS A 151 4.92 -6.65 31.22
N ASN A 152 4.91 -5.72 30.27
CA ASN A 152 3.70 -5.08 29.75
C ASN A 152 3.21 -5.71 28.43
N VAL A 153 3.92 -6.73 27.93
CA VAL A 153 3.61 -7.41 26.68
C VAL A 153 3.08 -8.81 27.02
N ASP A 154 1.98 -9.22 26.41
CA ASP A 154 1.44 -10.56 26.63
C ASP A 154 2.36 -11.66 26.07
N GLU A 155 2.19 -12.90 26.54
CA GLU A 155 3.07 -14.02 26.17
C GLU A 155 3.04 -14.35 24.68
N GLU A 156 1.91 -14.14 23.99
CA GLU A 156 1.79 -14.43 22.56
C GLU A 156 2.53 -13.39 21.73
N GLN A 157 2.35 -12.10 22.06
CA GLN A 157 3.06 -10.99 21.45
C GLN A 157 4.56 -11.10 21.69
N LEU A 158 5.00 -11.51 22.88
CA LEU A 158 6.41 -11.77 23.15
C LEU A 158 6.99 -12.83 22.20
N LYS A 159 6.28 -13.93 21.96
CA LYS A 159 6.71 -14.97 20.99
C LYS A 159 6.82 -14.43 19.57
N ILE A 160 5.83 -13.66 19.12
CA ILE A 160 5.86 -13.03 17.79
C ILE A 160 7.09 -12.11 17.66
N LEU A 161 7.34 -11.27 18.66
CA LEU A 161 8.46 -10.33 18.67
C LEU A 161 9.82 -11.06 18.69
N GLU A 162 9.94 -12.14 19.46
CA GLU A 162 11.17 -12.94 19.54
C GLU A 162 11.47 -13.68 18.22
N ILE A 163 10.45 -14.27 17.60
CA ILE A 163 10.60 -14.92 16.28
C ILE A 163 10.91 -13.86 15.20
N ALA A 164 10.22 -12.72 15.20
CA ALA A 164 10.48 -11.63 14.26
C ALA A 164 11.92 -11.11 14.41
N LEU A 165 12.41 -10.95 15.65
CA LEU A 165 13.79 -10.53 15.90
C LEU A 165 14.81 -11.54 15.35
N ASP A 166 14.58 -12.83 15.56
CA ASP A 166 15.43 -13.89 15.01
C ASP A 166 15.43 -13.87 13.47
N CYS A 167 14.27 -13.66 12.86
CA CYS A 167 14.16 -13.56 11.40
C CYS A 167 14.97 -12.38 10.86
N ILE A 168 14.83 -11.18 11.46
CA ILE A 168 15.53 -9.98 11.01
C ILE A 168 17.05 -10.12 11.23
N ASN A 169 17.51 -10.63 12.37
CA ASN A 169 18.95 -10.72 12.67
C ASN A 169 19.69 -11.78 11.85
N ASN A 170 18.99 -12.85 11.45
CA ASN A 170 19.59 -13.99 10.75
C ASN A 170 19.16 -14.11 9.28
N ASP A 171 18.57 -13.04 8.73
CA ASP A 171 18.10 -12.99 7.33
C ASP A 171 17.19 -14.17 6.94
N LYS A 172 16.28 -14.54 7.86
CA LYS A 172 15.29 -15.60 7.63
C LYS A 172 13.97 -15.01 7.16
N ASP A 173 13.21 -15.80 6.42
CA ASP A 173 11.90 -15.40 5.93
C ASP A 173 10.90 -15.19 7.09
N ILE A 174 10.44 -13.95 7.23
CA ILE A 174 9.46 -13.53 8.23
C ILE A 174 8.07 -14.15 7.98
N SER A 175 7.81 -14.70 6.79
CA SER A 175 6.57 -15.39 6.44
C SER A 175 6.28 -16.60 7.34
N VAL A 176 7.31 -17.15 8.02
CA VAL A 176 7.15 -18.23 9.00
C VAL A 176 6.13 -17.87 10.10
N LEU A 177 6.01 -16.59 10.45
CA LEU A 177 5.02 -16.11 11.42
C LEU A 177 3.58 -16.37 10.96
N LYS A 178 3.31 -16.30 9.65
CA LYS A 178 1.97 -16.57 9.08
C LYS A 178 1.55 -18.03 9.22
N THR A 179 2.50 -18.95 9.43
CA THR A 179 2.22 -20.37 9.66
C THR A 179 1.94 -20.70 11.13
N GLN A 180 2.39 -19.84 12.05
CA GLN A 180 2.34 -20.11 13.49
C GLN A 180 1.28 -19.28 14.22
N PHE A 181 0.89 -18.15 13.64
CA PHE A 181 -0.04 -17.19 14.24
C PHE A 181 -1.13 -16.81 13.26
N ASP A 182 -2.32 -16.50 13.78
CA ASP A 182 -3.41 -16.02 12.95
C ASP A 182 -3.21 -14.55 12.52
N THR A 183 -3.95 -14.12 11.50
CA THR A 183 -3.84 -12.75 10.97
C THR A 183 -4.15 -11.68 12.01
N LYS A 184 -5.01 -11.98 12.99
CA LYS A 184 -5.41 -11.02 14.02
C LYS A 184 -4.27 -10.79 15.03
N GLN A 185 -3.63 -11.85 15.49
CA GLN A 185 -2.45 -11.81 16.38
C GLN A 185 -1.29 -11.06 15.73
N LEU A 186 -1.04 -11.36 14.44
CA LEU A 186 -0.04 -10.68 13.64
C LEU A 186 -0.34 -9.19 13.51
N ASN A 187 -1.57 -8.81 13.17
CA ASN A 187 -1.95 -7.40 13.08
C ASN A 187 -1.82 -6.66 14.42
N GLN A 188 -2.11 -7.33 15.54
CA GLN A 188 -1.97 -6.76 16.89
C GLN A 188 -0.52 -6.49 17.30
N SER A 189 0.45 -7.22 16.72
CA SER A 189 1.87 -6.96 16.97
C SER A 189 2.32 -5.59 16.46
N GLY A 190 1.58 -5.03 15.50
CA GLY A 190 1.88 -3.74 14.89
C GLY A 190 3.18 -3.72 14.08
N LEU A 191 3.74 -4.89 13.74
CA LEU A 191 4.89 -5.02 12.86
C LEU A 191 4.51 -4.62 11.43
N LEU A 192 5.37 -3.84 10.78
CA LEU A 192 5.22 -3.35 9.43
C LEU A 192 5.49 -4.44 8.39
N SER A 193 6.58 -5.19 8.56
CA SER A 193 7.09 -6.15 7.56
C SER A 193 6.16 -7.33 7.29
N ILE A 194 5.22 -7.62 8.21
CA ILE A 194 4.27 -8.74 8.10
C ILE A 194 2.91 -8.34 7.52
N LYS A 195 2.66 -7.05 7.30
CA LYS A 195 1.38 -6.58 6.72
C LYS A 195 1.14 -7.22 5.36
N GLN A 196 -0.12 -7.35 4.98
CA GLN A 196 -0.48 -7.82 3.65
C GLN A 196 -0.08 -6.76 2.62
N LYS A 197 0.48 -7.22 1.48
CA LYS A 197 1.10 -6.36 0.47
C LYS A 197 0.47 -6.63 -0.89
N ILE A 198 0.18 -5.55 -1.61
CA ILE A 198 -0.16 -5.56 -3.03
C ILE A 198 0.90 -4.72 -3.73
N TYR A 199 1.47 -5.23 -4.81
CA TYR A 199 2.45 -4.53 -5.62
C TYR A 199 1.75 -3.94 -6.84
N VAL A 200 1.88 -2.63 -7.05
CA VAL A 200 1.33 -1.94 -8.22
C VAL A 200 2.49 -1.41 -9.03
N CYS A 201 2.80 -2.10 -10.12
CA CYS A 201 3.74 -1.66 -11.13
C CYS A 201 3.07 -0.60 -11.99
N ASN A 202 3.38 0.67 -11.70
CA ASN A 202 2.91 1.79 -12.50
C ASN A 202 3.72 1.87 -13.79
N VAL A 203 3.06 1.81 -14.95
CA VAL A 203 3.69 1.78 -16.28
C VAL A 203 3.18 2.90 -17.18
N ASP A 204 3.89 3.14 -18.29
CA ASP A 204 3.42 3.97 -19.39
C ASP A 204 2.21 3.33 -20.11
N GLU A 205 1.50 4.15 -20.89
CA GLU A 205 0.26 3.75 -21.56
C GLU A 205 0.42 2.52 -22.46
N GLN A 206 1.53 2.44 -23.20
CA GLN A 206 1.79 1.36 -24.17
C GLN A 206 2.04 0.02 -23.47
N SER A 207 2.49 0.09 -22.22
CA SER A 207 2.88 -1.07 -21.42
C SER A 207 1.76 -1.57 -20.49
N VAL A 208 0.59 -0.92 -20.44
CA VAL A 208 -0.48 -1.29 -19.48
C VAL A 208 -1.02 -2.71 -19.70
N GLN A 209 -1.13 -3.16 -20.95
CA GLN A 209 -1.71 -4.47 -21.28
C GLN A 209 -0.73 -5.63 -21.10
N ASN A 210 0.52 -5.44 -21.55
CA ASN A 210 1.51 -6.52 -21.65
C ASN A 210 2.70 -6.35 -20.70
N GLY A 211 2.77 -5.25 -19.96
CA GLY A 211 3.95 -4.86 -19.21
C GLY A 211 5.11 -4.43 -20.10
N ASN A 212 6.26 -4.25 -19.47
CA ASN A 212 7.54 -3.93 -20.10
C ASN A 212 8.69 -4.64 -19.37
N LYS A 213 9.93 -4.29 -19.71
CA LYS A 213 11.11 -4.89 -19.06
C LYS A 213 11.06 -4.77 -17.53
N TYR A 214 10.66 -3.62 -17.01
CA TYR A 214 10.62 -3.35 -15.57
C TYR A 214 9.60 -4.24 -14.84
N THR A 215 8.41 -4.44 -15.43
CA THR A 215 7.41 -5.34 -14.85
C THR A 215 7.86 -6.80 -14.91
N ASN A 216 8.54 -7.21 -15.97
CA ASN A 216 9.07 -8.57 -16.10
C ASN A 216 10.14 -8.85 -15.04
N ASP A 217 11.12 -7.95 -14.89
CA ASP A 217 12.18 -8.05 -13.88
C ASP A 217 11.59 -8.11 -12.46
N PHE A 218 10.50 -7.36 -12.21
CA PHE A 218 9.80 -7.36 -10.93
C PHE A 218 9.04 -8.67 -10.67
N ILE A 219 8.26 -9.13 -11.64
CA ILE A 219 7.45 -10.36 -11.53
C ILE A 219 8.34 -11.60 -11.40
N GLU A 220 9.50 -11.63 -12.09
CA GLU A 220 10.46 -12.73 -11.95
C GLU A 220 10.95 -12.89 -10.50
N LYS A 221 11.15 -11.77 -9.80
CA LYS A 221 11.67 -11.78 -8.43
C LYS A 221 10.60 -11.92 -7.34
N PHE A 222 9.47 -11.23 -7.47
CA PHE A 222 8.44 -11.14 -6.43
C PHE A 222 7.16 -11.92 -6.73
N GLY A 223 7.04 -12.46 -7.94
CA GLY A 223 5.89 -13.23 -8.39
C GLY A 223 4.73 -12.37 -8.90
N ASN A 224 3.75 -13.05 -9.51
CA ASN A 224 2.59 -12.41 -10.15
C ASN A 224 1.34 -12.37 -9.26
N GLU A 225 1.26 -13.20 -8.21
CA GLU A 225 0.01 -13.41 -7.46
C GLU A 225 -0.55 -12.14 -6.82
N ASN A 226 0.32 -11.27 -6.29
CA ASN A 226 -0.05 -10.00 -5.65
C ASN A 226 0.44 -8.78 -6.43
N THR A 227 0.75 -8.95 -7.73
CA THR A 227 1.31 -7.90 -8.58
C THR A 227 0.28 -7.46 -9.61
N LEU A 228 0.06 -6.14 -9.70
CA LEU A 228 -0.84 -5.50 -10.65
C LEU A 228 -0.04 -4.56 -11.54
N ILE A 229 -0.31 -4.61 -12.84
CA ILE A 229 0.21 -3.65 -13.81
C ILE A 229 -0.89 -2.62 -14.03
N VAL A 230 -0.58 -1.34 -13.80
CA VAL A 230 -1.52 -0.22 -13.89
C VAL A 230 -0.83 0.94 -14.58
N SER A 231 -1.55 1.71 -15.39
CA SER A 231 -1.10 3.05 -15.76
C SER A 231 -1.91 4.07 -14.99
N ALA A 232 -1.31 4.66 -13.96
CA ALA A 232 -2.01 5.65 -13.13
C ALA A 232 -2.46 6.87 -13.94
N ASP A 233 -1.75 7.18 -15.03
CA ASP A 233 -2.10 8.28 -15.93
C ASP A 233 -3.37 7.96 -16.72
N ILE A 234 -3.45 6.80 -17.37
CA ILE A 234 -4.67 6.32 -18.04
C ILE A 234 -5.86 6.31 -17.08
N GLU A 235 -5.68 5.75 -15.88
CA GLU A 235 -6.76 5.68 -14.89
C GLU A 235 -7.26 7.08 -14.50
N ASN A 236 -6.36 8.07 -14.42
CA ASN A 236 -6.74 9.45 -14.14
C ASN A 236 -7.45 10.10 -15.34
N GLN A 237 -6.95 9.91 -16.57
CA GLN A 237 -7.59 10.39 -17.80
C GLN A 237 -9.01 9.83 -17.97
N ILE A 238 -9.19 8.52 -17.76
CA ILE A 238 -10.50 7.84 -17.81
C ILE A 238 -11.47 8.45 -16.79
N ASN A 239 -10.99 8.97 -15.66
CA ASN A 239 -11.86 9.57 -14.65
C ASN A 239 -12.45 10.92 -15.04
N GLU A 240 -11.81 11.63 -15.95
CA GLU A 240 -12.30 12.90 -16.50
C GLU A 240 -13.37 12.68 -17.57
N LEU A 241 -13.43 11.48 -18.16
CA LEU A 241 -14.37 11.15 -19.23
C LEU A 241 -15.80 10.88 -18.71
N PRO A 242 -16.84 11.27 -19.48
CA PRO A 242 -18.21 10.82 -19.26
C PRO A 242 -18.36 9.29 -19.35
N ALA A 243 -19.34 8.73 -18.64
CA ALA A 243 -19.52 7.27 -18.52
C ALA A 243 -19.64 6.52 -19.86
N GLU A 244 -20.25 7.12 -20.87
CA GLU A 244 -20.38 6.54 -22.21
C GLU A 244 -19.03 6.54 -22.96
N GLU A 245 -18.21 7.57 -22.77
CA GLU A 245 -16.90 7.69 -23.42
C GLU A 245 -15.84 6.79 -22.79
N LYS A 246 -15.94 6.51 -21.48
CA LYS A 246 -15.04 5.59 -20.77
C LYS A 246 -14.99 4.21 -21.43
N LYS A 247 -16.14 3.66 -21.81
CA LYS A 247 -16.20 2.34 -22.45
C LYS A 247 -15.50 2.33 -23.80
N ASN A 248 -15.78 3.33 -24.63
CA ASN A 248 -15.15 3.46 -25.93
C ASN A 248 -13.63 3.62 -25.80
N TYR A 249 -13.17 4.41 -24.83
CA TYR A 249 -11.74 4.60 -24.56
C TYR A 249 -11.07 3.30 -24.11
N MET A 250 -11.74 2.47 -23.28
CA MET A 250 -11.20 1.17 -22.84
C MET A 250 -11.19 0.09 -23.93
N GLU A 251 -12.01 0.23 -24.98
CA GLU A 251 -12.07 -0.69 -26.11
C GLU A 251 -11.04 -0.38 -27.20
N MET A 252 -10.44 0.82 -27.17
CA MET A 252 -9.39 1.26 -28.08
C MET A 252 -8.01 0.76 -27.63
#